data_AF-A0A9E5WI44-F1
#
_entry.id   AF-A0A9E5WI44-F1
#
_cell.length_a   1.000
_cell.length_b   1.000
_cell.length_c   1.000
_cell.angle_alpha   90.00
_cell.angle_beta   90.00
_cell.angle_gamma   90.00
#
_symmetry.space_group_name_H-M   'P 1'
#
loop_
_entity.id
_entity.type
_entity.pdbx_description
1 polymer ?
#
loop_
_entity_poly.entity_id
_entity_poly.type
_entity_poly.pdbx_seq_one_letter_code
_entity_poly.pdbx_strand_id
1 'polypeptide(L)'
;MPDSITYLDLLGSRTASAANPGTGLVGRDIIIVPPQHRELDTDRARDLLENLSANRVLDRIARDFKENLIKSAKSALTKLSQEAEAALLGENEKLALEAIVIAQGIRPVVNFEGGHLDYTNADLGSWAQFTKSDAGIIETVARSVGRINLDGRQVGTGFVVSDREIMTNRHVLAAIGLETDGVWRVRKGANISFADDGNGSEGLKLAHHGASTGNAKAATGVDFGQFDYAIIPVETRFFAPKFPAPLVLEETRSNVIFDRPVYVLGYPGRPQAGTERFSLLKDLFESKYGTKRYCPGRISASFSDVQSDPLNTVFGHDCTTLGGNSGSPVIDLGDGSACVIGIHFAGARRISNYAHSMAALQNKFNNDRLVFI
;
A
#
# COMPACT_ATOMS: atom_id res chain seq x y z
N MET A 1 -17.84 0.01 0.05
CA MET A 1 -18.29 0.64 1.31
C MET A 1 -18.66 2.09 1.01
N PRO A 2 -19.61 2.70 1.75
CA PRO A 2 -19.92 4.12 1.59
C PRO A 2 -18.64 4.95 1.81
N ASP A 3 -18.37 5.92 0.95
CA ASP A 3 -17.16 6.77 1.03
C ASP A 3 -17.02 7.47 2.40
N SER A 4 -18.14 7.71 3.08
CA SER A 4 -18.21 8.29 4.43
C SER A 4 -17.48 7.44 5.49
N ILE A 5 -17.66 6.12 5.49
CA ILE A 5 -17.01 5.21 6.44
C ILE A 5 -15.49 5.32 6.29
N THR A 6 -14.99 5.28 5.06
CA THR A 6 -13.55 5.41 4.77
C THR A 6 -12.97 6.72 5.33
N TYR A 7 -13.66 7.84 5.16
CA TYR A 7 -13.18 9.12 5.67
C TYR A 7 -13.34 9.26 7.19
N LEU A 8 -14.32 8.61 7.81
CA LEU A 8 -14.43 8.54 9.27
C LEU A 8 -13.28 7.73 9.87
N ASP A 9 -12.92 6.60 9.25
CA ASP A 9 -11.76 5.80 9.69
C ASP A 9 -10.46 6.59 9.60
N LEU A 10 -10.30 7.41 8.56
CA LEU A 10 -9.09 8.23 8.37
C LEU A 10 -9.06 9.48 9.26
N LEU A 11 -10.19 10.16 9.45
CA LEU A 11 -10.23 11.52 10.01
C LEU A 11 -10.83 11.59 11.42
N GLY A 12 -11.67 10.62 11.77
CA GLY A 12 -12.36 10.53 13.06
C GLY A 12 -11.42 10.17 14.21
N SER A 13 -11.85 10.50 15.43
CA SER A 13 -11.19 10.11 16.67
C SER A 13 -11.74 8.75 17.14
N ARG A 14 -10.93 8.02 17.91
CA ARG A 14 -11.43 6.80 18.57
C ARG A 14 -12.44 7.22 19.65
N THR A 15 -13.65 6.68 19.58
CA THR A 15 -14.62 6.81 20.68
C THR A 15 -14.11 5.98 21.85
N ALA A 16 -13.81 6.62 22.97
CA ALA A 16 -13.38 5.91 24.17
C ALA A 16 -14.55 5.08 24.73
N SER A 17 -14.70 3.83 24.30
CA SER A 17 -15.47 2.84 25.05
C SER A 17 -14.65 2.43 26.26
N ALA A 18 -15.18 2.67 27.46
CA ALA A 18 -14.56 2.35 28.74
C ALA A 18 -13.98 0.92 28.79
N ALA A 19 -12.65 0.81 28.86
CA ALA A 19 -11.96 -0.41 29.26
C ALA A 19 -10.91 -0.06 30.33
N ASN A 20 -11.03 -0.73 31.48
CA ASN A 20 -10.29 -0.51 32.72
C ASN A 20 -8.75 -0.45 32.54
N PRO A 21 -8.03 0.38 33.32
CA PRO A 21 -6.57 0.36 33.37
C PRO A 21 -6.12 -0.78 34.29
N GLY A 22 -5.95 -1.97 33.72
CA GLY A 22 -5.38 -3.13 34.41
C GLY A 22 -3.88 -3.27 34.13
N THR A 23 -3.07 -3.11 35.16
CA THR A 23 -1.61 -3.29 35.18
C THR A 23 -1.18 -4.72 34.84
N GLY A 24 -0.21 -4.87 33.93
CA GLY A 24 0.53 -6.12 33.72
C GLY A 24 1.51 -6.06 32.54
N LEU A 25 2.79 -5.86 32.81
CA LEU A 25 3.88 -6.04 31.83
C LEU A 25 4.33 -7.51 31.86
N VAL A 26 4.02 -8.30 30.83
CA VAL A 26 4.85 -9.38 30.23
C VAL A 26 4.28 -9.71 28.85
N GLY A 27 5.08 -9.56 27.78
CA GLY A 27 4.72 -9.95 26.40
C GLY A 27 3.78 -8.94 25.70
N ARG A 28 4.10 -8.49 24.49
CA ARG A 28 3.29 -7.53 23.72
C ARG A 28 2.02 -8.22 23.17
N ASP A 29 1.12 -8.62 24.06
CA ASP A 29 -0.23 -9.05 23.70
C ASP A 29 -1.05 -7.80 23.36
N ILE A 30 -1.29 -7.60 22.07
CA ILE A 30 -2.21 -6.58 21.58
C ILE A 30 -3.60 -6.95 22.08
N ILE A 31 -4.14 -6.15 22.99
CA ILE A 31 -5.57 -6.23 23.35
C ILE A 31 -6.36 -5.96 22.07
N ILE A 32 -7.01 -6.99 21.54
CA ILE A 32 -7.91 -6.90 20.38
C ILE A 32 -9.12 -6.07 20.82
N VAL A 33 -9.08 -4.78 20.49
CA VAL A 33 -10.26 -3.90 20.58
C VAL A 33 -11.05 -4.14 19.29
N PRO A 34 -12.36 -4.48 19.35
CA PRO A 34 -13.21 -4.55 18.17
C PRO A 34 -13.10 -3.25 17.34
N PRO A 35 -13.31 -3.27 16.02
CA PRO A 35 -13.33 -2.04 15.22
C PRO A 35 -14.33 -1.07 15.87
N GLN A 36 -13.80 -0.02 16.46
CA GLN A 36 -14.61 1.05 17.04
C GLN A 36 -15.00 1.95 15.88
N HIS A 37 -16.30 2.16 15.69
CA HIS A 37 -16.80 3.21 14.81
C HIS A 37 -16.12 4.53 15.22
N ARG A 38 -15.29 5.07 14.33
CA ARG A 38 -14.66 6.37 14.55
C ARG A 38 -15.70 7.45 14.31
N GLU A 39 -15.84 8.33 15.28
CA GLU A 39 -16.71 9.50 15.15
C GLU A 39 -15.86 10.71 14.84
N LEU A 40 -16.42 11.62 14.03
CA LEU A 40 -15.80 12.91 13.77
C LEU A 40 -16.58 13.98 14.53
N ASP A 41 -16.10 14.33 15.72
CA ASP A 41 -16.70 15.43 16.47
C ASP A 41 -16.45 16.80 15.80
N THR A 42 -17.22 17.80 16.22
CA THR A 42 -17.18 19.16 15.65
C THR A 42 -15.88 19.91 15.93
N ASP A 43 -15.17 19.59 17.01
CA ASP A 43 -13.89 20.23 17.33
C ASP A 43 -12.78 19.65 16.46
N ARG A 44 -12.72 18.33 16.31
CA ARG A 44 -11.83 17.64 15.38
C ARG A 44 -12.07 18.10 13.95
N ALA A 45 -13.32 18.22 13.52
CA ALA A 45 -13.67 18.77 12.21
C ALA A 45 -13.12 20.21 12.03
N ARG A 46 -13.20 21.05 13.07
CA ARG A 46 -12.65 22.41 13.04
C ARG A 46 -11.13 22.40 12.89
N ASP A 47 -10.43 21.60 13.70
CA ASP A 47 -8.97 21.47 13.66
C ASP A 47 -8.48 21.00 12.29
N LEU A 48 -9.16 20.02 11.69
CA LEU A 48 -8.85 19.53 10.35
C LEU A 48 -8.96 20.63 9.29
N LEU A 49 -9.99 21.47 9.38
CA LEU A 49 -10.22 22.58 8.46
C LEU A 49 -9.21 23.72 8.65
N GLU A 50 -8.84 24.03 9.89
CA GLU A 50 -7.82 25.03 10.22
C GLU A 50 -6.44 24.61 9.69
N ASN A 51 -6.04 23.36 9.93
CA ASN A 51 -4.78 22.81 9.41
C ASN A 51 -4.74 22.82 7.88
N LEU A 52 -5.85 22.45 7.22
CA LEU A 52 -5.94 22.53 5.76
C LEU A 52 -5.73 23.98 5.28
N SER A 53 -6.40 24.94 5.92
CA SER A 53 -6.34 26.36 5.55
C SER A 53 -4.94 26.95 5.72
N ALA A 54 -4.20 26.48 6.73
CA ALA A 54 -2.82 26.87 7.02
C ALA A 54 -1.77 26.09 6.21
N ASN A 55 -2.16 25.07 5.44
CA ASN A 55 -1.21 24.23 4.73
C ASN A 55 -0.57 24.96 3.54
N ARG A 56 0.77 25.07 3.57
CA ARG A 56 1.57 25.78 2.56
C ARG A 56 1.54 25.14 1.17
N VAL A 57 1.19 23.86 1.05
CA VAL A 57 1.00 23.19 -0.26
C VAL A 57 -0.15 23.87 -1.02
N LEU A 58 -1.21 24.29 -0.32
CA LEU A 58 -2.34 24.98 -0.94
C LEU A 58 -2.01 26.40 -1.42
N ASP A 59 -0.90 27.00 -0.99
CA ASP A 59 -0.49 28.32 -1.49
C ASP A 59 0.05 28.27 -2.92
N ARG A 60 0.31 27.06 -3.44
CA ARG A 60 0.83 26.82 -4.79
C ARG A 60 -0.27 26.70 -5.86
N ILE A 61 -1.54 26.64 -5.46
CA ILE A 61 -2.67 26.49 -6.39
C ILE A 61 -3.43 27.81 -6.57
N ALA A 62 -4.23 27.91 -7.63
CA ALA A 62 -5.01 29.11 -7.92
C ALA A 62 -5.95 29.47 -6.75
N ARG A 63 -6.06 30.76 -6.43
CA ARG A 63 -6.86 31.26 -5.28
C ARG A 63 -8.30 30.76 -5.30
N ASP A 64 -8.99 30.90 -6.43
CA ASP A 64 -10.38 30.47 -6.59
C ASP A 64 -10.53 28.96 -6.38
N PHE A 65 -9.53 28.17 -6.77
CA PHE A 65 -9.54 26.73 -6.53
C PHE A 65 -9.32 26.42 -5.04
N LYS A 66 -8.40 27.12 -4.36
CA LYS A 66 -8.19 27.01 -2.90
C LYS A 66 -9.47 27.34 -2.13
N GLU A 67 -10.16 28.43 -2.47
CA GLU A 67 -11.41 28.83 -1.82
C GLU A 67 -12.53 27.79 -1.99
N ASN A 68 -12.69 27.27 -3.21
CA ASN A 68 -13.67 26.21 -3.49
C ASN A 68 -13.33 24.90 -2.78
N LEU A 69 -12.04 24.56 -2.65
CA LEU A 69 -11.57 23.39 -1.92
C LEU A 69 -11.90 23.51 -0.43
N ILE A 70 -11.60 24.65 0.20
CA ILE A 70 -11.88 24.90 1.62
C ILE A 70 -13.40 24.88 1.89
N LYS A 71 -14.21 25.48 1.00
CA LYS A 71 -15.67 25.43 1.10
C LYS A 71 -16.20 23.99 1.03
N SER A 72 -15.66 23.19 0.12
CA SER A 72 -16.03 21.78 -0.04
C SER A 72 -15.58 20.95 1.16
N ALA A 73 -14.39 21.21 1.72
CA ALA A 73 -13.90 20.57 2.95
C ALA A 73 -14.85 20.84 4.13
N LYS A 74 -15.24 22.11 4.33
CA LYS A 74 -16.16 22.49 5.40
C LYS A 74 -17.51 21.77 5.26
N SER A 75 -18.06 21.72 4.05
CA SER A 75 -19.30 20.98 3.75
C SER A 75 -19.17 19.50 4.09
N ALA A 76 -18.11 18.87 3.62
CA ALA A 76 -17.84 17.45 3.81
C ALA A 76 -17.68 17.08 5.29
N LEU A 77 -16.85 17.82 6.02
CA LEU A 77 -16.62 17.58 7.46
C LEU A 77 -17.88 17.79 8.29
N THR A 78 -18.71 18.78 7.92
CA THR A 78 -20.01 19.01 8.58
C THR A 78 -20.93 17.81 8.40
N LYS A 79 -21.07 17.30 7.17
CA LYS A 79 -21.87 16.10 6.89
C LYS A 79 -21.37 14.90 7.67
N LEU A 80 -20.05 14.64 7.66
CA LEU A 80 -19.46 13.53 8.43
C LEU A 80 -19.71 13.67 9.93
N SER A 81 -19.63 14.89 10.48
CA SER A 81 -19.88 15.12 11.92
C SER A 81 -21.35 14.99 12.34
N GLN A 82 -22.29 15.21 11.42
CA GLN A 82 -23.74 15.23 11.72
C GLN A 82 -24.44 13.93 11.33
N GLU A 83 -24.05 13.34 10.20
CA GLU A 83 -24.72 12.20 9.57
C GLU A 83 -23.86 10.92 9.66
N ALA A 84 -22.61 11.01 10.12
CA ALA A 84 -21.67 9.90 10.24
C ALA A 84 -21.62 9.04 8.97
N GLU A 85 -21.83 7.73 9.08
CA GLU A 85 -21.76 6.79 7.96
C GLU A 85 -22.86 7.03 6.91
N ALA A 86 -23.97 7.66 7.28
CA ALA A 86 -25.07 7.97 6.37
C ALA A 86 -24.77 9.19 5.46
N ALA A 87 -23.68 9.92 5.73
CA ALA A 87 -23.31 11.12 4.98
C ALA A 87 -23.13 10.85 3.48
N LEU A 88 -23.87 11.58 2.64
CA LEU A 88 -23.72 11.54 1.18
C LEU A 88 -22.72 12.61 0.71
N LEU A 89 -21.55 12.14 0.30
CA LEU A 89 -20.44 12.98 -0.16
C LEU A 89 -20.46 13.14 -1.69
N GLY A 90 -20.42 14.39 -2.15
CA GLY A 90 -20.22 14.75 -3.55
C GLY A 90 -18.74 14.67 -3.98
N GLU A 91 -18.48 14.71 -5.27
CA GLU A 91 -17.11 14.55 -5.81
C GLU A 91 -16.12 15.64 -5.34
N ASN A 92 -16.58 16.89 -5.23
CA ASN A 92 -15.76 17.99 -4.72
C ASN A 92 -15.50 17.87 -3.20
N GLU A 93 -16.45 17.31 -2.46
CA GLU A 93 -16.32 17.06 -1.02
C GLU A 93 -15.28 15.97 -0.77
N LYS A 94 -15.35 14.86 -1.51
CA LYS A 94 -14.32 13.80 -1.47
C LYS A 94 -12.94 14.33 -1.84
N LEU A 95 -12.84 15.13 -2.91
CA LEU A 95 -11.60 15.81 -3.30
C LEU A 95 -11.02 16.65 -2.15
N ALA A 96 -11.88 17.35 -1.41
CA ALA A 96 -11.45 18.19 -0.30
C ALA A 96 -11.04 17.37 0.94
N LEU A 97 -11.72 16.25 1.24
CA LEU A 97 -11.33 15.33 2.31
C LEU A 97 -9.98 14.66 2.03
N GLU A 98 -9.73 14.24 0.79
CA GLU A 98 -8.42 13.77 0.36
C GLU A 98 -7.32 14.82 0.57
N ALA A 99 -7.64 16.11 0.35
CA ALA A 99 -6.70 17.19 0.63
C ALA A 99 -6.35 17.33 2.11
N ILE A 100 -7.32 17.11 2.99
CA ILE A 100 -7.10 17.07 4.44
C ILE A 100 -6.19 15.89 4.80
N VAL A 101 -6.44 14.71 4.24
CA VAL A 101 -5.65 13.49 4.50
C VAL A 101 -4.18 13.69 4.16
N ILE A 102 -3.88 14.37 3.03
CA ILE A 102 -2.51 14.74 2.67
C ILE A 102 -1.97 15.81 3.63
N ALA A 103 -2.74 16.87 3.87
CA ALA A 103 -2.30 18.00 4.70
C ALA A 103 -1.94 17.60 6.14
N GLN A 104 -2.56 16.54 6.65
CA GLN A 104 -2.33 16.00 8.00
C GLN A 104 -1.25 14.91 8.05
N GLY A 105 -0.65 14.55 6.91
CA GLY A 105 0.34 13.47 6.85
C GLY A 105 -0.22 12.10 7.26
N ILE A 106 -1.51 11.85 6.99
CA ILE A 106 -2.18 10.61 7.40
C ILE A 106 -1.71 9.44 6.53
N ARG A 107 -1.52 9.70 5.22
CA ARG A 107 -1.02 8.71 4.24
C ARG A 107 0.19 9.25 3.46
N PRO A 108 1.33 9.47 4.13
CA PRO A 108 2.48 10.10 3.51
C PRO A 108 3.12 9.19 2.47
N VAL A 109 3.91 9.80 1.58
CA VAL A 109 4.72 9.11 0.58
C VAL A 109 6.14 9.61 0.73
N VAL A 110 7.06 8.72 1.06
CA VAL A 110 8.45 9.07 1.37
C VAL A 110 9.39 8.52 0.31
N ASN A 111 10.36 9.34 -0.08
CA ASN A 111 11.38 8.98 -1.07
C ASN A 111 12.48 8.12 -0.46
N PHE A 112 13.13 7.35 -1.34
CA PHE A 112 14.47 6.86 -1.12
C PHE A 112 15.46 7.64 -1.99
N GLU A 113 16.66 7.87 -1.45
CA GLU A 113 17.79 8.43 -2.18
C GLU A 113 19.06 7.67 -1.82
N GLY A 114 19.69 7.04 -2.81
CA GLY A 114 20.92 6.26 -2.59
C GLY A 114 20.73 5.06 -1.66
N GLY A 115 19.52 4.48 -1.61
CA GLY A 115 19.14 3.41 -0.71
C GLY A 115 18.75 3.87 0.70
N HIS A 116 18.72 5.18 0.96
CA HIS A 116 18.38 5.75 2.26
C HIS A 116 16.97 6.34 2.26
N LEU A 117 16.21 6.08 3.32
CA LEU A 117 14.86 6.59 3.50
C LEU A 117 14.90 8.05 4.00
N ASP A 118 14.15 8.94 3.37
CA ASP A 118 13.98 10.32 3.88
C ASP A 118 13.02 10.36 5.09
N TYR A 119 13.47 9.82 6.22
CA TYR A 119 12.70 9.84 7.48
C TYR A 119 12.59 11.25 8.11
N THR A 120 13.17 12.28 7.48
CA THR A 120 13.06 13.69 7.89
C THR A 120 11.96 14.46 7.17
N ASN A 121 11.26 13.80 6.24
CA ASN A 121 10.19 14.39 5.46
C ASN A 121 9.10 14.99 6.39
N ALA A 122 8.81 16.27 6.20
CA ALA A 122 7.86 17.02 7.02
C ALA A 122 6.41 16.50 6.92
N ASP A 123 6.08 15.78 5.84
CA ASP A 123 4.75 15.25 5.58
C ASP A 123 4.48 13.94 6.32
N LEU A 124 5.47 13.39 7.04
CA LEU A 124 5.33 12.13 7.80
C LEU A 124 4.28 12.18 8.91
N GLY A 125 3.92 13.36 9.41
CA GLY A 125 2.89 13.52 10.45
C GLY A 125 3.09 12.57 11.63
N SER A 126 2.07 11.80 11.98
CA SER A 126 2.12 10.82 13.08
C SER A 126 3.07 9.63 12.84
N TRP A 127 3.50 9.41 11.59
CA TRP A 127 4.41 8.33 11.21
C TRP A 127 5.88 8.67 11.45
N ALA A 128 6.22 9.93 11.74
CA ALA A 128 7.60 10.39 11.79
C ALA A 128 8.47 9.63 12.81
N GLN A 129 7.95 9.39 14.02
CA GLN A 129 8.71 8.69 15.07
C GLN A 129 8.95 7.22 14.72
N PHE A 130 7.93 6.50 14.26
CA PHE A 130 8.05 5.10 13.84
C PHE A 130 9.00 4.96 12.65
N THR A 131 8.80 5.78 11.62
CA THR A 131 9.62 5.78 10.40
C THR A 131 11.09 6.04 10.73
N LYS A 132 11.38 6.99 11.63
CA LYS A 132 12.75 7.27 12.07
C LYS A 132 13.35 6.12 12.88
N SER A 133 12.57 5.50 13.77
CA SER A 133 13.05 4.40 14.63
C SER A 133 13.38 3.15 13.81
N ASP A 134 12.58 2.86 12.79
CA ASP A 134 12.68 1.64 11.99
C ASP A 134 13.36 1.86 10.63
N ALA A 135 13.93 3.05 10.37
CA ALA A 135 14.51 3.42 9.07
C ALA A 135 15.50 2.35 8.56
N GLY A 136 16.40 1.85 9.41
CA GLY A 136 17.37 0.83 9.00
C GLY A 136 16.74 -0.53 8.65
N ILE A 137 15.63 -0.89 9.30
CA ILE A 137 14.86 -2.10 8.98
C ILE A 137 14.14 -1.89 7.65
N ILE A 138 13.45 -0.75 7.48
CA ILE A 138 12.75 -0.38 6.25
C ILE A 138 13.71 -0.35 5.05
N GLU A 139 14.89 0.25 5.20
CA GLU A 139 15.95 0.28 4.18
C GLU A 139 16.48 -1.12 3.86
N THR A 140 16.55 -2.02 4.84
CA THR A 140 16.95 -3.41 4.62
C THR A 140 15.92 -4.15 3.78
N VAL A 141 14.63 -4.01 4.11
CA VAL A 141 13.51 -4.57 3.32
C VAL A 141 13.50 -3.99 1.91
N ALA A 142 13.72 -2.67 1.77
CA ALA A 142 13.72 -1.95 0.51
C ALA A 142 14.78 -2.43 -0.51
N ARG A 143 15.82 -3.13 -0.06
CA ARG A 143 16.81 -3.76 -0.98
C ARG A 143 16.25 -4.98 -1.72
N SER A 144 15.21 -5.58 -1.16
CA SER A 144 14.57 -6.78 -1.72
C SER A 144 13.27 -6.48 -2.46
N VAL A 145 12.92 -5.20 -2.62
CA VAL A 145 11.74 -4.73 -3.37
C VAL A 145 12.20 -4.00 -4.63
N GLY A 146 11.70 -4.40 -5.78
CA GLY A 146 12.16 -3.90 -7.08
C GLY A 146 11.05 -3.62 -8.08
N ARG A 147 11.35 -2.74 -9.03
CA ARG A 147 10.46 -2.39 -10.15
C ARG A 147 10.57 -3.44 -11.23
N ILE A 148 9.43 -4.00 -11.64
CA ILE A 148 9.36 -4.90 -12.78
C ILE A 148 9.16 -4.07 -14.04
N ASN A 149 10.04 -4.30 -15.01
CA ASN A 149 10.07 -3.60 -16.29
C ASN A 149 9.93 -4.57 -17.46
N LEU A 150 9.36 -4.10 -18.56
CA LEU A 150 9.44 -4.71 -19.89
C LEU A 150 9.98 -3.68 -20.87
N ASP A 151 11.13 -3.96 -21.48
CA ASP A 151 11.78 -3.06 -22.46
C ASP A 151 11.95 -1.62 -21.92
N GLY A 152 12.34 -1.52 -20.64
CA GLY A 152 12.54 -0.24 -19.93
C GLY A 152 11.26 0.45 -19.46
N ARG A 153 10.08 -0.06 -19.81
CA ARG A 153 8.81 0.47 -19.32
C ARG A 153 8.40 -0.23 -18.04
N GLN A 154 7.98 0.55 -17.05
CA GLN A 154 7.45 0.01 -15.81
C GLN A 154 6.16 -0.78 -16.07
N VAL A 155 6.04 -1.94 -15.41
CA VAL A 155 4.86 -2.80 -15.44
C VAL A 155 4.26 -3.02 -14.05
N GLY A 156 5.09 -3.14 -13.02
CA GLY A 156 4.65 -3.35 -11.66
C GLY A 156 5.80 -3.35 -10.66
N THR A 157 5.54 -3.91 -9.48
CA THR A 157 6.51 -4.12 -8.42
C THR A 157 6.61 -5.62 -8.10
N GLY A 158 7.77 -6.07 -7.63
CA GLY A 158 7.93 -7.39 -7.06
C GLY A 158 8.94 -7.37 -5.92
N PHE A 159 8.99 -8.46 -5.15
CA PHE A 159 9.90 -8.59 -4.02
C PHE A 159 10.49 -9.98 -3.92
N VAL A 160 11.69 -10.10 -3.35
CA VAL A 160 12.39 -11.38 -3.22
C VAL A 160 11.73 -12.24 -2.15
N VAL A 161 11.45 -13.50 -2.47
CA VAL A 161 10.77 -14.45 -1.56
C VAL A 161 11.54 -15.75 -1.33
N SER A 162 12.52 -16.06 -2.17
CA SER A 162 13.47 -17.16 -1.96
C SER A 162 14.77 -16.87 -2.72
N ASP A 163 15.75 -17.78 -2.66
CA ASP A 163 16.94 -17.66 -3.49
C ASP A 163 16.56 -17.62 -4.98
N ARG A 164 16.82 -16.47 -5.61
CA ARG A 164 16.58 -16.20 -7.04
C ARG A 164 15.13 -16.29 -7.47
N GLU A 165 14.18 -16.07 -6.57
CA GLU A 165 12.76 -15.95 -6.93
C GLU A 165 12.16 -14.67 -6.37
N ILE A 166 11.33 -14.04 -7.19
CA ILE A 166 10.54 -12.89 -6.79
C ILE A 166 9.07 -13.25 -6.79
N MET A 167 8.29 -12.61 -5.93
CA MET A 167 6.84 -12.60 -5.98
C MET A 167 6.34 -11.27 -6.55
N THR A 168 5.27 -11.34 -7.35
CA THR A 168 4.51 -10.19 -7.88
C THR A 168 3.06 -10.63 -8.11
N ASN A 169 2.21 -9.80 -8.71
CA ASN A 169 0.87 -10.23 -9.11
C ASN A 169 0.89 -11.05 -10.41
N ARG A 170 -0.11 -11.92 -10.58
CA ARG A 170 -0.28 -12.69 -11.81
C ARG A 170 -0.59 -11.78 -13.00
N HIS A 171 -1.35 -10.71 -12.80
CA HIS A 171 -1.60 -9.75 -13.90
C HIS A 171 -0.34 -8.97 -14.31
N VAL A 172 0.62 -8.75 -13.39
CA VAL A 172 1.94 -8.18 -13.73
C VAL A 172 2.72 -9.17 -14.59
N LEU A 173 2.71 -10.46 -14.24
CA LEU A 173 3.28 -11.52 -15.08
C LEU A 173 2.60 -11.57 -16.47
N ALA A 174 1.26 -11.44 -16.53
CA ALA A 174 0.51 -11.41 -17.78
C ALA A 174 0.88 -10.24 -18.70
N ALA A 175 1.33 -9.12 -18.14
CA ALA A 175 1.78 -7.96 -18.92
C ALA A 175 3.20 -8.16 -19.50
N ILE A 176 4.01 -9.03 -18.91
CA ILE A 176 5.41 -9.31 -19.34
C ILE A 176 5.60 -10.68 -19.98
N GLY A 177 4.55 -11.50 -20.08
CA GLY A 177 4.65 -12.88 -20.54
C GLY A 177 3.37 -13.35 -21.21
N LEU A 178 3.39 -14.59 -21.67
CA LEU A 178 2.23 -15.29 -22.21
C LEU A 178 2.11 -16.66 -21.56
N GLU A 179 0.90 -17.04 -21.22
CA GLU A 179 0.55 -18.38 -20.77
C GLU A 179 0.03 -19.19 -21.96
N THR A 180 0.50 -20.42 -22.11
CA THR A 180 0.00 -21.37 -23.10
C THR A 180 0.00 -22.76 -22.48
N ASP A 181 -1.15 -23.42 -22.46
CA ASP A 181 -1.32 -24.76 -21.86
C ASP A 181 -0.81 -24.85 -20.41
N GLY A 182 -1.05 -23.79 -19.61
CA GLY A 182 -0.61 -23.69 -18.21
C GLY A 182 0.89 -23.39 -18.03
N VAL A 183 1.63 -23.12 -19.11
CA VAL A 183 3.06 -22.79 -19.07
C VAL A 183 3.27 -21.31 -19.39
N TRP A 184 3.96 -20.62 -18.48
CA TRP A 184 4.36 -19.23 -18.67
C TRP A 184 5.66 -19.09 -19.46
N ARG A 185 5.65 -18.16 -20.42
CA ARG A 185 6.81 -17.71 -21.18
C ARG A 185 7.01 -16.21 -20.99
N VAL A 186 8.00 -15.84 -20.17
CA VAL A 186 8.33 -14.43 -19.88
C VAL A 186 9.10 -13.82 -21.06
N ARG A 187 8.78 -12.59 -21.46
CA ARG A 187 9.44 -11.92 -22.59
C ARG A 187 10.90 -11.57 -22.24
N LYS A 188 11.80 -11.67 -23.23
CA LYS A 188 13.26 -11.42 -23.06
C LYS A 188 13.61 -10.03 -22.50
N GLY A 189 12.76 -9.03 -22.73
CA GLY A 189 12.92 -7.67 -22.23
C GLY A 189 12.52 -7.48 -20.75
N ALA A 190 11.99 -8.51 -20.11
CA ALA A 190 11.52 -8.45 -18.74
C ALA A 190 12.68 -8.51 -17.73
N ASN A 191 12.66 -7.59 -16.77
CA ASN A 191 13.65 -7.54 -15.69
C ASN A 191 13.03 -6.97 -14.41
N ILE A 192 13.70 -7.19 -13.29
CA ILE A 192 13.44 -6.51 -12.02
C ILE A 192 14.65 -5.65 -11.63
N SER A 193 14.44 -4.38 -11.29
CA SER A 193 15.47 -3.47 -10.80
C SER A 193 15.19 -3.06 -9.35
N PHE A 194 16.17 -3.25 -8.46
CA PHE A 194 16.07 -2.89 -7.05
C PHE A 194 16.55 -1.46 -6.74
N ALA A 195 17.00 -0.73 -7.78
CA ALA A 195 17.43 0.66 -7.66
C ALA A 195 16.27 1.59 -7.31
N ASP A 196 16.54 2.71 -6.65
CA ASP A 196 15.51 3.67 -6.26
C ASP A 196 14.80 4.30 -7.46
N ASP A 197 15.48 4.43 -8.60
CA ASP A 197 14.89 4.94 -9.86
C ASP A 197 14.24 3.84 -10.74
N GLY A 198 14.38 2.57 -10.32
CA GLY A 198 13.89 1.37 -11.01
C GLY A 198 14.51 1.11 -12.39
N ASN A 199 15.66 1.72 -12.72
CA ASN A 199 16.21 1.71 -14.07
C ASN A 199 16.97 0.41 -14.43
N GLY A 200 17.04 0.11 -15.73
CA GLY A 200 17.39 -1.20 -16.28
C GLY A 200 18.89 -1.54 -16.34
N SER A 201 19.80 -0.59 -16.11
CA SER A 201 21.24 -0.86 -16.04
C SER A 201 21.63 -1.74 -14.85
N GLU A 202 20.80 -1.74 -13.79
CA GLU A 202 20.95 -2.58 -12.60
C GLU A 202 19.91 -3.71 -12.53
N GLY A 203 19.09 -3.86 -13.58
CA GLY A 203 18.01 -4.84 -13.62
C GLY A 203 18.50 -6.28 -13.81
N LEU A 204 17.96 -7.20 -13.03
CA LEU A 204 18.14 -8.63 -13.19
C LEU A 204 17.06 -9.19 -14.12
N LYS A 205 17.47 -10.00 -15.10
CA LYS A 205 16.53 -10.59 -16.06
C LYS A 205 15.63 -11.60 -15.38
N LEU A 206 14.35 -11.60 -15.74
CA LEU A 206 13.43 -12.64 -15.29
C LEU A 206 13.57 -13.88 -16.20
N ALA A 207 13.53 -15.06 -15.59
CA ALA A 207 13.71 -16.31 -16.32
C ALA A 207 12.58 -16.51 -17.33
N HIS A 208 12.94 -17.02 -18.50
CA HIS A 208 11.96 -17.27 -19.57
C HIS A 208 10.88 -18.28 -19.16
N HIS A 209 11.19 -19.21 -18.25
CA HIS A 209 10.32 -20.30 -17.78
C HIS A 209 10.38 -20.45 -16.26
N GLY A 210 9.49 -21.28 -15.71
CA GLY A 210 9.49 -21.67 -14.31
C GLY A 210 8.65 -20.78 -13.39
N ALA A 211 7.90 -19.82 -13.95
CA ALA A 211 6.95 -19.06 -13.15
C ALA A 211 5.78 -19.94 -12.68
N SER A 212 5.41 -19.80 -11.41
CA SER A 212 4.21 -20.41 -10.82
C SER A 212 3.23 -19.30 -10.42
N THR A 213 1.94 -19.57 -10.43
CA THR A 213 0.92 -18.54 -10.17
C THR A 213 -0.21 -19.05 -9.30
N GLY A 214 -0.95 -18.12 -8.71
CA GLY A 214 -2.31 -18.38 -8.25
C GLY A 214 -3.27 -18.64 -9.42
N ASN A 215 -4.56 -18.81 -9.08
CA ASN A 215 -5.61 -19.20 -10.03
C ASN A 215 -6.36 -18.01 -10.67
N ALA A 216 -5.88 -16.77 -10.52
CA ALA A 216 -6.50 -15.59 -11.12
C ALA A 216 -6.57 -15.69 -12.66
N LYS A 217 -7.78 -15.61 -13.23
CA LYS A 217 -8.02 -15.43 -14.65
C LYS A 217 -7.82 -13.96 -14.98
N ALA A 218 -7.30 -13.68 -16.18
CA ALA A 218 -7.28 -12.33 -16.71
C ALA A 218 -8.72 -11.89 -17.04
N ALA A 219 -9.50 -11.52 -16.04
CA ALA A 219 -10.82 -10.96 -16.20
C ALA A 219 -10.77 -9.44 -16.05
N THR A 220 -11.71 -8.74 -16.69
CA THR A 220 -11.95 -7.32 -16.45
C THR A 220 -12.58 -7.15 -15.07
N GLY A 221 -11.85 -6.58 -14.12
CA GLY A 221 -12.33 -6.33 -12.76
C GLY A 221 -11.56 -7.11 -11.70
N VAL A 222 -11.81 -6.77 -10.44
CA VAL A 222 -11.18 -7.41 -9.28
C VAL A 222 -12.08 -8.56 -8.83
N ASP A 223 -11.55 -9.79 -8.82
CA ASP A 223 -12.25 -10.97 -8.33
C ASP A 223 -11.54 -11.50 -7.08
N PHE A 224 -12.15 -11.29 -5.91
CA PHE A 224 -11.59 -11.72 -4.63
C PHE A 224 -11.66 -13.25 -4.41
N GLY A 225 -12.39 -13.99 -5.25
CA GLY A 225 -12.38 -15.46 -5.22
C GLY A 225 -11.16 -16.09 -5.88
N GLN A 226 -10.24 -15.30 -6.44
CA GLN A 226 -9.07 -15.79 -7.15
C GLN A 226 -7.78 -15.16 -6.62
N PHE A 227 -6.68 -15.90 -6.76
CA PHE A 227 -5.39 -15.53 -6.21
C PHE A 227 -4.49 -14.88 -7.26
N ASP A 228 -4.24 -13.59 -7.09
CA ASP A 228 -3.46 -12.77 -8.01
C ASP A 228 -2.00 -12.63 -7.54
N TYR A 229 -1.29 -13.75 -7.54
CA TYR A 229 0.16 -13.80 -7.30
C TYR A 229 0.87 -14.63 -8.37
N ALA A 230 2.15 -14.32 -8.55
CA ALA A 230 3.09 -15.08 -9.36
C ALA A 230 4.45 -15.12 -8.66
N ILE A 231 5.10 -16.28 -8.65
CA ILE A 231 6.49 -16.46 -8.25
C ILE A 231 7.30 -16.70 -9.52
N ILE A 232 8.30 -15.85 -9.78
CA ILE A 232 9.06 -15.82 -11.02
C ILE A 232 10.55 -16.02 -10.70
N PRO A 233 11.22 -17.02 -11.28
CA PRO A 233 12.66 -17.16 -11.16
C PRO A 233 13.40 -16.02 -11.84
N VAL A 234 14.57 -15.66 -11.30
CA VAL A 234 15.46 -14.61 -11.83
C VAL A 234 16.70 -15.27 -12.46
N GLU A 235 17.05 -14.87 -13.68
CA GLU A 235 18.23 -15.39 -14.36
C GLU A 235 19.51 -15.00 -13.64
N THR A 236 20.40 -15.97 -13.52
CA THR A 236 21.74 -15.77 -12.97
C THR A 236 22.71 -15.31 -14.06
N ARG A 237 23.56 -14.32 -13.77
CA ARG A 237 24.83 -14.17 -14.50
C ARG A 237 25.96 -14.65 -13.59
N PHE A 238 26.98 -15.31 -14.18
CA PHE A 238 28.17 -15.78 -13.46
C PHE A 238 28.93 -14.67 -12.70
N PHE A 239 28.65 -13.40 -13.00
CA PHE A 239 29.17 -12.20 -12.34
C PHE A 239 28.07 -11.22 -11.91
N ALA A 240 26.83 -11.70 -11.72
CA ALA A 240 25.75 -10.83 -11.25
C ALA A 240 26.07 -10.32 -9.83
N PRO A 241 25.72 -9.07 -9.50
CA PRO A 241 25.75 -8.59 -8.12
C PRO A 241 24.96 -9.54 -7.21
N LYS A 242 25.32 -9.56 -5.91
CA LYS A 242 24.67 -10.40 -4.91
C LYS A 242 23.15 -10.19 -4.97
N PHE A 243 22.41 -11.27 -5.19
CA PHE A 243 20.95 -11.23 -5.18
C PHE A 243 20.46 -10.83 -3.78
N PRO A 244 19.44 -9.95 -3.65
CA PRO A 244 18.95 -9.53 -2.34
C PRO A 244 18.45 -10.72 -1.52
N ALA A 245 18.50 -10.59 -0.18
CA ALA A 245 17.99 -11.61 0.71
C ALA A 245 16.46 -11.73 0.59
N PRO A 246 15.88 -12.93 0.71
CA PRO A 246 14.44 -13.09 0.70
C PRO A 246 13.80 -12.37 1.88
N LEU A 247 12.64 -11.77 1.62
CA LEU A 247 11.77 -11.27 2.68
C LEU A 247 11.04 -12.44 3.33
N VAL A 248 10.84 -12.33 4.64
CA VAL A 248 10.11 -13.31 5.42
C VAL A 248 8.61 -13.04 5.31
N LEU A 249 7.82 -14.11 5.18
CA LEU A 249 6.38 -14.04 5.01
C LEU A 249 5.67 -14.30 6.34
N GLU A 250 4.55 -13.61 6.57
CA GLU A 250 3.71 -13.83 7.75
C GLU A 250 3.04 -15.21 7.70
N GLU A 251 3.17 -16.00 8.77
CA GLU A 251 2.50 -17.29 8.90
C GLU A 251 1.14 -17.20 9.61
N THR A 252 0.95 -16.18 10.43
CA THR A 252 -0.18 -16.09 11.35
C THR A 252 -1.25 -15.13 10.84
N ARG A 253 -2.45 -15.69 10.62
CA ARG A 253 -3.63 -14.91 10.19
C ARG A 253 -4.04 -13.83 11.20
N SER A 254 -3.68 -13.98 12.47
CA SER A 254 -4.01 -13.01 13.52
C SER A 254 -3.23 -11.70 13.41
N ASN A 255 -2.25 -11.57 12.49
CA ASN A 255 -1.63 -10.28 12.22
C ASN A 255 -2.42 -9.43 11.20
N VAL A 256 -3.47 -9.98 10.59
CA VAL A 256 -4.41 -9.23 9.75
C VAL A 256 -5.56 -8.69 10.62
N ILE A 257 -5.28 -7.61 11.36
CA ILE A 257 -6.24 -6.95 12.27
C ILE A 257 -6.40 -5.50 11.84
N PHE A 258 -7.66 -5.03 11.84
CA PHE A 258 -8.00 -3.63 11.66
C PHE A 258 -7.11 -2.68 12.49
N ASP A 259 -6.76 -1.55 11.90
CA ASP A 259 -5.90 -0.50 12.45
C ASP A 259 -4.44 -0.90 12.72
N ARG A 260 -4.03 -2.15 12.45
CA ARG A 260 -2.63 -2.57 12.57
C ARG A 260 -1.75 -1.71 11.65
N PRO A 261 -0.67 -1.09 12.17
CA PRO A 261 0.30 -0.36 11.36
C PRO A 261 0.98 -1.25 10.34
N VAL A 262 0.97 -0.83 9.08
CA VAL A 262 1.65 -1.50 7.96
C VAL A 262 2.30 -0.46 7.05
N TYR A 263 3.14 -0.92 6.13
CA TYR A 263 3.64 -0.06 5.06
C TYR A 263 3.74 -0.81 3.75
N VAL A 264 3.64 -0.06 2.66
CA VAL A 264 3.92 -0.54 1.31
C VAL A 264 5.26 0.02 0.86
N LEU A 265 6.12 -0.86 0.33
CA LEU A 265 7.26 -0.46 -0.47
C LEU A 265 6.95 -0.77 -1.93
N GLY A 266 7.09 0.22 -2.81
CA GLY A 266 6.81 -0.01 -4.21
C GLY A 266 7.18 1.12 -5.12
N TYR A 267 6.84 0.94 -6.41
CA TYR A 267 7.14 1.89 -7.46
C TYR A 267 5.83 2.48 -7.99
N PRO A 268 5.28 3.55 -7.40
CA PRO A 268 4.12 4.25 -7.93
C PRO A 268 4.43 4.83 -9.31
N GLY A 269 3.74 4.32 -10.32
CA GLY A 269 3.83 4.76 -11.70
C GLY A 269 3.02 6.02 -11.96
N ARG A 270 3.28 6.63 -13.12
CA ARG A 270 2.61 7.86 -13.54
C ARG A 270 1.13 7.57 -13.81
N PRO A 271 0.18 8.28 -13.18
CA PRO A 271 -1.22 8.15 -13.49
C PRO A 271 -1.51 8.39 -14.96
N GLN A 272 -2.44 7.64 -15.53
CA GLN A 272 -2.93 7.91 -16.89
C GLN A 272 -3.69 9.25 -16.90
N ALA A 273 -3.57 10.01 -17.99
CA ALA A 273 -4.26 11.29 -18.10
C ALA A 273 -5.78 11.12 -17.92
N GLY A 274 -6.39 11.96 -17.06
CA GLY A 274 -7.83 11.91 -16.78
C GLY A 274 -8.30 10.79 -15.86
N THR A 275 -7.43 9.83 -15.50
CA THR A 275 -7.77 8.76 -14.56
C THR A 275 -7.69 9.21 -13.11
N GLU A 276 -6.74 10.09 -12.82
CA GLU A 276 -6.60 10.76 -11.54
C GLU A 276 -6.86 12.25 -11.78
N ARG A 277 -8.01 12.77 -11.37
CA ARG A 277 -8.33 14.22 -11.42
C ARG A 277 -7.55 15.03 -10.37
N PHE A 278 -6.48 14.45 -9.83
CA PHE A 278 -5.79 14.92 -8.64
C PHE A 278 -4.50 15.65 -9.02
N SER A 279 -4.53 16.98 -8.93
CA SER A 279 -3.31 17.79 -8.83
C SER A 279 -2.52 17.46 -7.55
N LEU A 280 -3.20 17.03 -6.47
CA LEU A 280 -2.55 16.71 -5.20
C LEU A 280 -1.70 15.44 -5.24
N LEU A 281 -2.04 14.43 -6.05
CA LEU A 281 -1.23 13.21 -6.19
C LEU A 281 0.08 13.57 -6.89
N LYS A 282 0.01 14.49 -7.86
CA LYS A 282 1.21 15.05 -8.48
C LYS A 282 2.10 15.75 -7.46
N ASP A 283 1.53 16.45 -6.49
CA ASP A 283 2.29 17.10 -5.43
C ASP A 283 2.85 16.10 -4.40
N LEU A 284 2.06 15.12 -3.98
CA LEU A 284 2.46 14.04 -3.06
C LEU A 284 3.62 13.21 -3.61
N PHE A 285 3.58 12.91 -4.91
CA PHE A 285 4.67 12.21 -5.59
C PHE A 285 5.75 13.17 -6.08
N GLU A 286 5.68 14.48 -5.81
CA GLU A 286 6.62 15.49 -6.35
C GLU A 286 6.82 15.40 -7.87
N SER A 287 5.82 14.90 -8.60
CA SER A 287 5.92 14.50 -10.02
C SER A 287 7.00 13.45 -10.34
N LYS A 288 7.62 12.82 -9.35
CA LYS A 288 8.63 11.74 -9.47
C LYS A 288 7.94 10.38 -9.41
N TYR A 289 7.61 9.83 -10.58
CA TYR A 289 7.00 8.51 -10.71
C TYR A 289 8.00 7.44 -11.12
N GLY A 290 7.64 6.17 -10.90
CA GLY A 290 8.49 5.03 -11.18
C GLY A 290 9.69 4.94 -10.24
N THR A 291 9.70 5.69 -9.15
CA THR A 291 10.74 5.66 -8.11
C THR A 291 10.25 4.89 -6.90
N LYS A 292 11.17 4.31 -6.13
CA LYS A 292 10.85 3.56 -4.93
C LYS A 292 10.30 4.49 -3.85
N ARG A 293 9.18 4.10 -3.25
CA ARG A 293 8.52 4.84 -2.18
C ARG A 293 8.22 3.96 -0.99
N TYR A 294 8.32 4.56 0.19
CA TYR A 294 7.74 4.05 1.43
C TYR A 294 6.42 4.77 1.70
N CYS A 295 5.36 4.00 1.85
CA CYS A 295 4.01 4.49 2.08
C CYS A 295 3.43 3.79 3.31
N PRO A 296 3.57 4.38 4.51
CA PRO A 296 2.96 3.83 5.70
C PRO A 296 1.44 4.05 5.71
N GLY A 297 0.76 3.19 6.44
CA GLY A 297 -0.68 3.17 6.58
C GLY A 297 -1.09 2.10 7.58
N ARG A 298 -2.34 1.65 7.47
CA ARG A 298 -2.96 0.70 8.37
C ARG A 298 -3.80 -0.29 7.60
N ILE A 299 -4.04 -1.44 8.21
CA ILE A 299 -5.10 -2.35 7.78
C ILE A 299 -6.43 -1.64 8.01
N SER A 300 -7.19 -1.43 6.93
CA SER A 300 -8.48 -0.73 6.92
C SER A 300 -9.66 -1.70 6.90
N ALA A 301 -9.42 -2.98 6.64
CA ALA A 301 -10.43 -4.03 6.66
C ALA A 301 -9.77 -5.37 6.95
N SER A 302 -10.22 -6.08 7.99
CA SER A 302 -9.80 -7.45 8.26
C SER A 302 -10.50 -8.43 7.30
N PHE A 303 -10.20 -9.72 7.39
CA PHE A 303 -10.82 -10.74 6.52
C PHE A 303 -12.36 -10.70 6.52
N SER A 304 -12.97 -10.51 7.70
CA SER A 304 -14.44 -10.46 7.85
C SER A 304 -15.08 -9.24 7.20
N ASP A 305 -14.31 -8.17 6.99
CA ASP A 305 -14.80 -6.87 6.56
C ASP A 305 -14.77 -6.74 5.03
N VAL A 306 -13.99 -7.58 4.35
CA VAL A 306 -13.90 -7.62 2.88
C VAL A 306 -15.08 -8.42 2.31
N GLN A 307 -16.12 -7.69 1.94
CA GLN A 307 -17.27 -8.26 1.25
C GLN A 307 -16.85 -8.89 -0.09
N SER A 308 -17.49 -10.00 -0.46
CA SER A 308 -17.24 -10.75 -1.70
C SER A 308 -15.91 -11.51 -1.77
N ASP A 309 -15.21 -11.72 -0.64
CA ASP A 309 -14.11 -12.68 -0.53
C ASP A 309 -14.57 -13.98 0.16
N PRO A 310 -15.04 -14.99 -0.60
CA PRO A 310 -15.54 -16.23 0.00
C PRO A 310 -14.44 -17.09 0.64
N LEU A 311 -13.17 -16.80 0.39
CA LEU A 311 -12.04 -17.61 0.83
C LEU A 311 -11.31 -17.00 2.03
N ASN A 312 -11.70 -15.79 2.47
CA ASN A 312 -11.03 -15.04 3.53
C ASN A 312 -9.51 -14.98 3.27
N THR A 313 -9.10 -14.56 2.09
CA THR A 313 -7.69 -14.43 1.69
C THR A 313 -7.28 -12.99 1.44
N VAL A 314 -8.22 -12.05 1.46
CA VAL A 314 -8.04 -10.64 1.14
C VAL A 314 -8.27 -9.79 2.39
N PHE A 315 -7.47 -8.75 2.53
CA PHE A 315 -7.67 -7.70 3.53
C PHE A 315 -7.52 -6.32 2.89
N GLY A 316 -8.09 -5.31 3.52
CA GLY A 316 -7.97 -3.92 3.11
C GLY A 316 -6.83 -3.20 3.82
N HIS A 317 -6.17 -2.28 3.13
CA HIS A 317 -5.25 -1.32 3.74
C HIS A 317 -5.44 0.08 3.15
N ASP A 318 -5.00 1.10 3.88
CA ASP A 318 -5.13 2.51 3.47
C ASP A 318 -3.83 3.12 2.92
N CYS A 319 -2.70 2.40 2.92
CA CYS A 319 -1.41 2.91 2.41
C CYS A 319 -1.56 3.57 1.03
N THR A 320 -0.89 4.69 0.79
CA THR A 320 -0.96 5.36 -0.51
C THR A 320 -0.35 4.50 -1.62
N THR A 321 -1.14 4.20 -2.65
CA THR A 321 -0.71 3.46 -3.84
C THR A 321 -1.15 4.19 -5.11
N LEU A 322 -0.48 3.86 -6.21
CA LEU A 322 -0.83 4.20 -7.58
C LEU A 322 -0.58 2.98 -8.46
N GLY A 323 -1.10 2.99 -9.70
CA GLY A 323 -0.72 2.02 -10.72
C GLY A 323 0.81 1.88 -10.79
N GLY A 324 1.32 0.65 -10.84
CA GLY A 324 2.75 0.35 -10.65
C GLY A 324 3.10 -0.23 -9.27
N ASN A 325 2.28 -0.01 -8.23
CA ASN A 325 2.38 -0.70 -6.94
C ASN A 325 1.80 -2.12 -6.96
N SER A 326 1.14 -2.54 -8.03
CA SER A 326 0.71 -3.93 -8.16
C SER A 326 1.91 -4.87 -7.97
N GLY A 327 1.79 -5.77 -7.00
CA GLY A 327 2.81 -6.73 -6.60
C GLY A 327 3.72 -6.25 -5.48
N SER A 328 3.50 -5.02 -4.97
CA SER A 328 4.23 -4.52 -3.81
C SER A 328 3.92 -5.34 -2.56
N PRO A 329 4.92 -5.63 -1.72
CA PRO A 329 4.69 -6.20 -0.40
C PRO A 329 3.98 -5.19 0.51
N VAL A 330 3.04 -5.69 1.31
CA VAL A 330 2.49 -5.03 2.50
C VAL A 330 3.23 -5.63 3.70
N ILE A 331 4.01 -4.80 4.37
CA ILE A 331 4.91 -5.22 5.45
C ILE A 331 4.36 -4.75 6.79
N ASP A 332 4.55 -5.57 7.83
CA ASP A 332 4.25 -5.16 9.19
C ASP A 332 5.12 -3.99 9.68
N LEU A 333 4.49 -3.02 10.32
CA LEU A 333 5.17 -1.94 11.06
C LEU A 333 4.94 -2.05 12.58
N GLY A 334 4.10 -2.98 13.04
CA GLY A 334 3.59 -3.00 14.40
C GLY A 334 4.55 -3.56 15.45
N ASP A 335 5.22 -4.68 15.17
CA ASP A 335 5.99 -5.42 16.18
C ASP A 335 7.51 -5.45 15.95
N GLY A 336 7.98 -4.90 14.82
CA GLY A 336 9.38 -4.89 14.42
C GLY A 336 9.85 -6.15 13.68
N SER A 337 8.94 -7.09 13.38
CA SER A 337 9.22 -8.29 12.57
C SER A 337 9.60 -7.96 11.12
N ALA A 338 9.03 -6.88 10.58
CA ALA A 338 9.12 -6.51 9.17
C ALA A 338 8.78 -7.67 8.21
N CYS A 339 7.89 -8.56 8.62
CA CYS A 339 7.38 -9.65 7.78
C CYS A 339 6.40 -9.12 6.73
N VAL A 340 6.33 -9.79 5.59
CA VAL A 340 5.35 -9.52 4.55
C VAL A 340 4.02 -10.13 4.96
N ILE A 341 3.07 -9.30 5.38
CA ILE A 341 1.70 -9.71 5.74
C ILE A 341 0.89 -10.02 4.48
N GLY A 342 1.15 -9.32 3.38
CA GLY A 342 0.42 -9.54 2.13
C GLY A 342 1.07 -8.95 0.89
N ILE A 343 0.42 -9.17 -0.24
CA ILE A 343 0.80 -8.62 -1.54
C ILE A 343 -0.32 -7.73 -2.06
N HIS A 344 -0.02 -6.46 -2.29
CA HIS A 344 -0.96 -5.51 -2.87
C HIS A 344 -1.29 -5.91 -4.31
N PHE A 345 -2.58 -5.95 -4.66
CA PHE A 345 -3.01 -6.35 -6.02
C PHE A 345 -4.08 -5.46 -6.64
N ALA A 346 -4.85 -4.75 -5.81
CA ALA A 346 -5.95 -3.92 -6.30
C ALA A 346 -6.16 -2.68 -5.43
N GLY A 347 -6.68 -1.64 -6.04
CA GLY A 347 -7.22 -0.47 -5.37
C GLY A 347 -8.63 -0.19 -5.87
N ALA A 348 -9.59 -0.08 -4.98
CA ALA A 348 -10.87 0.55 -5.27
C ALA A 348 -10.74 2.03 -4.91
N ARG A 349 -10.82 2.89 -5.92
CA ARG A 349 -10.67 4.35 -5.76
C ARG A 349 -11.51 4.84 -4.59
N ARG A 350 -10.85 5.48 -3.62
CA ARG A 350 -11.46 6.13 -2.44
C ARG A 350 -12.21 5.19 -1.49
N ILE A 351 -12.11 3.87 -1.68
CA ILE A 351 -12.72 2.87 -0.81
C ILE A 351 -11.65 2.17 0.00
N SER A 352 -10.73 1.46 -0.66
CA SER A 352 -9.65 0.75 0.01
C SER A 352 -8.62 0.26 -1.02
N ASN A 353 -7.39 0.08 -0.58
CA ASN A 353 -6.46 -0.83 -1.25
C ASN A 353 -6.66 -2.25 -0.71
N TYR A 354 -6.35 -3.25 -1.51
CA TYR A 354 -6.52 -4.65 -1.18
C TYR A 354 -5.22 -5.43 -1.38
N ALA A 355 -4.99 -6.37 -0.48
CA ALA A 355 -3.86 -7.27 -0.51
C ALA A 355 -4.31 -8.71 -0.26
N HIS A 356 -3.65 -9.66 -0.92
CA HIS A 356 -3.76 -11.07 -0.54
C HIS A 356 -2.85 -11.35 0.66
N SER A 357 -3.38 -12.01 1.68
CA SER A 357 -2.62 -12.38 2.89
C SER A 357 -1.68 -13.55 2.62
N MET A 358 -0.41 -13.40 3.06
CA MET A 358 0.58 -14.47 2.99
C MET A 358 0.15 -15.67 3.84
N ALA A 359 -0.24 -15.43 5.10
CA ALA A 359 -0.73 -16.46 6.00
C ALA A 359 -1.95 -17.21 5.46
N ALA A 360 -2.91 -16.49 4.84
CA ALA A 360 -4.10 -17.11 4.26
C ALA A 360 -3.80 -17.98 3.03
N LEU A 361 -2.75 -17.63 2.28
CA LEU A 361 -2.34 -18.32 1.06
C LEU A 361 -1.19 -19.31 1.28
N GLN A 362 -0.69 -19.51 2.50
CA GLN A 362 0.47 -20.35 2.79
C GLN A 362 0.38 -21.73 2.10
N ASN A 363 -0.75 -22.43 2.29
CA ASN A 363 -1.01 -23.75 1.70
C ASN A 363 -1.26 -23.75 0.18
N LYS A 364 -1.29 -22.58 -0.45
CA LYS A 364 -1.42 -22.41 -1.91
C LYS A 364 -0.07 -22.20 -2.58
N PHE A 365 0.94 -21.76 -1.85
CA PHE A 365 2.29 -21.69 -2.37
C PHE A 365 2.89 -23.10 -2.38
N ASN A 366 2.93 -23.72 -3.55
CA ASN A 366 3.62 -25.00 -3.74
C ASN A 366 5.14 -24.78 -3.84
N ASN A 367 5.75 -24.21 -2.80
CA ASN A 367 7.17 -23.84 -2.78
C ASN A 367 7.75 -23.85 -1.35
N ASP A 368 8.44 -24.94 -1.02
CA ASP A 368 9.05 -25.16 0.30
C ASP A 368 10.25 -24.24 0.59
N ARG A 369 10.67 -23.41 -0.38
CA ARG A 369 11.76 -22.43 -0.22
C ARG A 369 11.30 -21.09 0.32
N LEU A 370 9.98 -20.88 0.44
CA LEU A 370 9.43 -19.69 1.07
C LEU A 370 9.63 -19.76 2.58
N VAL A 371 10.10 -18.66 3.18
CA VAL A 371 10.35 -18.58 4.61
C VAL A 371 9.19 -17.87 5.30
N PHE A 372 8.57 -18.56 6.24
CA PHE A 372 7.47 -18.07 7.07
C PHE A 372 7.93 -17.92 8.53
N ILE A 373 7.44 -16.90 9.24
CA ILE A 373 7.66 -16.69 10.69
C ILE A 373 6.38 -16.23 11.39
#